data_AF-A0A379FR30-F1
#
_entry.id   AF-A0A379FR30-F1
#
_cell.length_a   1.000
_cell.length_b   1.000
_cell.length_c   1.000
_cell.angle_alpha   90.00
_cell.angle_beta   90.00
_cell.angle_gamma   90.00
#
_symmetry.space_group_name_H-M   'P 1'
#
loop_
_entity.id
_entity.type
_entity.pdbx_description
1 polymer ?
#
loop_
_entity_poly.entity_id
_entity_poly.type
_entity_poly.pdbx_seq_one_letter_code
_entity_poly.pdbx_strand_id
1 'polypeptide(L)'
;MVDITKPTAKKLTQSDIRGVFLRSNLLQGSWNFERMQALGFCYSMVPVIRRLYPENNDDRKQAIKRHLEFFNTHPYVAAPVLGVTMAMEEQRANGADIDDGAINGIKVGLMGPLAGVGDPIFWELFALYLRLSVPVSQ
;
A
#
# COMPACT_ATOMS: atom_id res chain seq x y z
N MET A 1 27.58 -8.91 -33.54
CA MET A 1 26.68 -9.77 -32.74
C MET A 1 25.92 -8.88 -31.78
N VAL A 2 24.67 -8.62 -32.12
CA VAL A 2 23.50 -8.25 -31.31
C VAL A 2 23.74 -8.02 -29.80
N ASP A 3 23.64 -6.77 -29.34
CA ASP A 3 23.15 -6.43 -28.00
C ASP A 3 21.88 -5.58 -28.17
N ILE A 4 20.76 -6.29 -28.33
CA ILE A 4 19.41 -5.73 -28.49
C ILE A 4 18.87 -5.35 -27.10
N THR A 5 18.60 -4.05 -26.91
CA THR A 5 17.57 -3.47 -26.02
C THR A 5 17.33 -4.16 -24.67
N LYS A 6 17.97 -3.68 -23.60
CA LYS A 6 17.31 -3.72 -22.28
C LYS A 6 16.15 -2.72 -22.34
N PRO A 7 14.89 -3.12 -22.05
CA PRO A 7 13.82 -2.15 -21.94
C PRO A 7 14.19 -1.22 -20.78
N THR A 8 14.06 0.08 -21.00
CA THR A 8 14.35 1.12 -20.00
C THR A 8 13.66 0.76 -18.69
N ALA A 9 14.42 0.38 -17.66
CA ALA A 9 13.87 -0.09 -16.40
C ALA A 9 12.88 0.94 -15.86
N LYS A 10 11.60 0.54 -15.72
CA LYS A 10 10.56 1.40 -15.16
C LYS A 10 10.84 1.52 -13.67
N LYS A 11 11.53 2.60 -13.29
CA LYS A 11 11.87 2.90 -11.91
C LYS A 11 10.87 3.83 -11.26
N LEU A 12 10.58 3.58 -9.98
CA LEU A 12 9.83 4.51 -9.15
C LEU A 12 10.70 5.72 -8.81
N THR A 13 10.12 6.92 -8.91
CA THR A 13 10.83 8.16 -8.56
C THR A 13 10.45 8.59 -7.15
N GLN A 14 11.34 9.33 -6.50
CA GLN A 14 11.11 9.92 -5.18
C GLN A 14 9.85 10.82 -5.12
N SER A 15 9.40 11.37 -6.24
CA SER A 15 8.13 12.10 -6.33
C SER A 15 6.92 11.20 -6.13
N ASP A 16 6.98 9.97 -6.64
CA ASP A 16 5.87 9.02 -6.57
C ASP A 16 5.74 8.47 -5.17
N ILE A 17 6.86 8.15 -4.51
CA ILE A 17 6.91 7.72 -3.11
C ILE A 17 6.31 8.80 -2.20
N ARG A 18 6.70 10.07 -2.40
CA ARG A 18 6.09 11.20 -1.67
C ARG A 18 4.60 11.38 -1.99
N GLY A 19 4.21 11.15 -3.23
CA GLY A 19 2.81 11.16 -3.66
C GLY A 19 1.98 10.03 -3.05
N VAL A 20 2.56 8.86 -2.84
CA VAL A 20 1.95 7.71 -2.14
C VAL A 20 1.84 8.03 -0.66
N PHE A 21 2.90 8.55 -0.04
CA PHE A 21 2.92 8.96 1.37
C PHE A 21 1.84 9.99 1.68
N LEU A 22 1.69 11.02 0.85
CA LEU A 22 0.64 12.02 1.08
C LEU A 22 -0.76 11.41 0.93
N ARG A 23 -0.96 10.50 -0.03
CA ARG A 23 -2.25 9.83 -0.25
C ARG A 23 -2.57 8.77 0.79
N SER A 24 -1.56 8.12 1.39
CA SER A 24 -1.75 7.12 2.44
C SER A 24 -2.28 7.72 3.73
N ASN A 25 -2.14 9.03 3.95
CA ASN A 25 -2.81 9.70 5.08
C ASN A 25 -4.35 9.66 4.96
N LEU A 26 -4.89 9.51 3.74
CA LEU A 26 -6.32 9.38 3.48
C LEU A 26 -6.79 7.91 3.45
N LEU A 27 -5.97 6.96 3.90
CA LEU A 27 -6.27 5.52 3.86
C LEU A 27 -7.57 5.16 4.59
N GLN A 28 -7.85 5.82 5.73
CA GLN A 28 -9.09 5.61 6.48
C GLN A 28 -10.32 6.35 5.91
N GLY A 29 -10.14 7.28 4.96
CA GLY A 29 -11.23 8.12 4.46
C GLY A 29 -12.28 7.36 3.63
N SER A 30 -12.01 6.11 3.24
CA SER A 30 -12.89 5.30 2.39
C SER A 30 -13.09 3.88 2.94
N TRP A 31 -13.42 3.82 4.23
CA TRP A 31 -13.73 2.58 4.92
C TRP A 31 -15.08 2.01 4.44
N ASN A 32 -15.09 0.76 3.98
CA ASN A 32 -16.29 0.06 3.52
C ASN A 32 -16.49 -1.25 4.27
N PHE A 33 -17.72 -1.62 4.64
CA PHE A 33 -17.96 -2.90 5.34
C PHE A 33 -17.61 -4.14 4.49
N GLU A 34 -17.68 -4.02 3.16
CA GLU A 34 -17.41 -5.12 2.24
C GLU A 34 -15.91 -5.38 2.01
N ARG A 35 -15.07 -4.32 2.06
CA ARG A 35 -13.64 -4.40 1.68
C ARG A 35 -12.69 -3.61 2.59
N MET A 36 -13.20 -3.09 3.70
CA MET A 36 -12.52 -2.28 4.71
C MET A 36 -11.72 -1.12 4.09
N GLN A 37 -10.39 -1.14 4.16
CA GLN A 37 -9.50 -0.06 3.69
C GLN A 37 -8.96 -0.28 2.27
N ALA A 38 -9.46 -1.30 1.55
CA ALA A 38 -8.98 -1.63 0.21
C ALA A 38 -9.04 -0.44 -0.77
N LEU A 39 -10.11 0.38 -0.70
CA LEU A 39 -10.26 1.53 -1.59
C LEU A 39 -9.19 2.60 -1.33
N GLY A 40 -8.89 2.88 -0.06
CA GLY A 40 -7.81 3.79 0.34
C GLY A 40 -6.44 3.27 -0.07
N PHE A 41 -6.23 1.95 0.00
CA PHE A 41 -4.99 1.30 -0.43
C PHE A 41 -4.81 1.45 -1.94
N CYS A 42 -5.87 1.18 -2.72
CA CYS A 42 -5.88 1.38 -4.16
C CYS A 42 -5.62 2.85 -4.53
N TYR A 43 -6.24 3.81 -3.84
CA TYR A 43 -6.04 5.24 -4.06
C TYR A 43 -4.57 5.67 -3.84
N SER A 44 -3.94 5.14 -2.80
CA SER A 44 -2.54 5.39 -2.48
C SER A 44 -1.59 4.86 -3.58
N MET A 45 -1.96 3.75 -4.23
CA MET A 45 -1.18 3.11 -5.30
C MET A 45 -1.40 3.70 -6.70
N VAL A 46 -2.42 4.56 -6.91
CA VAL A 46 -2.69 5.21 -8.21
C VAL A 46 -1.46 5.86 -8.88
N PRO A 47 -0.63 6.69 -8.20
CA PRO A 47 0.53 7.31 -8.85
C PRO A 47 1.57 6.29 -9.34
N VAL A 48 1.72 5.18 -8.61
CA VAL A 48 2.64 4.08 -8.95
C VAL A 48 2.13 3.34 -10.18
N ILE A 49 0.86 2.94 -10.17
CA ILE A 49 0.22 2.23 -11.29
C ILE A 49 0.25 3.08 -12.57
N ARG A 50 -0.02 4.39 -12.46
CA ARG A 50 0.03 5.33 -13.61
C ARG A 50 1.40 5.44 -14.25
N ARG A 51 2.48 5.20 -13.49
CA ARG A 51 3.85 5.24 -14.00
C ARG A 51 4.29 3.90 -14.56
N LEU A 52 3.96 2.81 -13.89
CA LEU A 52 4.35 1.46 -14.31
C LEU A 52 3.55 1.00 -15.53
N TYR A 53 2.28 1.41 -15.65
CA TYR A 53 1.38 0.98 -16.71
C TYR A 53 0.80 2.18 -17.49
N PRO A 54 0.99 2.26 -18.83
CA PRO A 54 0.44 3.33 -19.65
C PRO A 54 -1.10 3.33 -19.69
N GLU A 55 -1.67 4.44 -20.16
CA GLU A 55 -3.13 4.61 -20.23
C GLU A 55 -3.79 3.59 -21.17
N ASN A 56 -5.01 3.15 -20.84
CA ASN A 56 -5.81 2.18 -21.58
C ASN A 56 -5.24 0.76 -21.72
N ASN A 57 -4.21 0.39 -20.97
CA ASN A 57 -3.72 -0.99 -20.94
C ASN A 57 -4.59 -1.89 -20.02
N ASP A 58 -4.81 -3.15 -20.43
CA ASP A 58 -5.50 -4.14 -19.60
C ASP A 58 -4.70 -4.50 -18.34
N ASP A 59 -3.38 -4.40 -18.38
CA ASP A 59 -2.50 -4.57 -17.21
C ASP A 59 -2.82 -3.56 -16.11
N ARG A 60 -3.21 -2.33 -16.49
CA ARG A 60 -3.61 -1.29 -15.52
C ARG A 60 -4.92 -1.63 -14.84
N LYS A 61 -5.88 -2.20 -15.58
CA LYS A 61 -7.15 -2.67 -15.01
C LYS A 61 -6.93 -3.85 -14.06
N GLN A 62 -6.04 -4.77 -14.42
CA GLN A 62 -5.68 -5.89 -13.56
C GLN A 62 -4.98 -5.42 -12.28
N ALA A 63 -4.01 -4.50 -12.36
CA ALA A 63 -3.35 -3.93 -11.19
C ALA A 63 -4.34 -3.27 -10.22
N ILE A 64 -5.27 -2.47 -10.73
CA ILE A 64 -6.32 -1.84 -9.92
C ILE A 64 -7.18 -2.91 -9.23
N LYS A 65 -7.61 -3.95 -9.96
CA LYS A 65 -8.42 -5.04 -9.37
C LYS A 65 -7.71 -5.75 -8.22
N ARG A 66 -6.42 -6.02 -8.33
CA ARG A 66 -5.60 -6.65 -7.26
C ARG A 66 -5.45 -5.79 -6.02
N HIS A 67 -5.34 -4.47 -6.20
CA HIS A 67 -5.26 -3.53 -5.07
C HIS A 67 -6.63 -3.21 -4.45
N LEU A 68 -7.71 -3.69 -5.07
CA LEU A 68 -9.09 -3.59 -4.56
C LEU A 68 -9.51 -4.84 -3.77
N GLU A 69 -8.60 -5.81 -3.58
CA GLU A 69 -8.83 -6.93 -2.67
C GLU A 69 -8.83 -6.47 -1.21
N PHE A 70 -9.52 -7.25 -0.38
CA PHE A 70 -9.72 -6.96 1.03
C PHE A 70 -8.39 -6.64 1.72
N PHE A 71 -8.30 -5.45 2.34
CA PHE A 71 -7.15 -5.01 3.10
C PHE A 71 -7.60 -4.33 4.37
N ASN A 72 -7.16 -4.87 5.51
CA ASN A 72 -7.42 -4.31 6.83
C ASN A 72 -6.15 -4.34 7.68
N THR A 73 -5.61 -3.16 7.98
CA THR A 73 -4.50 -3.03 8.92
C THR A 73 -4.54 -1.65 9.59
N HIS A 74 -3.75 -1.50 10.63
CA HIS A 74 -3.66 -0.25 11.33
C HIS A 74 -3.01 0.83 10.41
N PRO A 75 -3.61 2.01 10.22
CA PRO A 75 -3.25 2.96 9.16
C PRO A 75 -1.79 3.44 9.23
N TYR A 76 -1.23 3.58 10.43
CA TYR A 76 0.17 4.01 10.60
C TYR A 76 1.18 2.91 10.25
N VAL A 77 0.80 1.63 10.34
CA VAL A 77 1.64 0.48 9.98
C VAL A 77 1.32 -0.06 8.58
N ALA A 78 0.41 0.58 7.85
CA ALA A 78 0.13 0.28 6.44
C ALA A 78 1.26 0.75 5.49
N ALA A 79 2.07 1.72 5.92
CA ALA A 79 3.14 2.31 5.10
C ALA A 79 4.23 1.29 4.67
N PRO A 80 4.74 0.41 5.55
CA PRO A 80 5.62 -0.70 5.15
C PRO A 80 4.99 -1.62 4.10
N VAL A 81 3.70 -1.95 4.24
CA VAL A 81 3.00 -2.84 3.29
C VAL A 81 2.87 -2.19 1.92
N LEU A 82 2.54 -0.89 1.88
CA LEU A 82 2.55 -0.10 0.65
C LEU A 82 3.95 -0.10 0.02
N GLY A 83 5.01 0.08 0.82
CA GLY A 83 6.41 0.02 0.39
C GLY A 83 6.79 -1.29 -0.30
N VAL A 84 6.51 -2.43 0.35
CA VAL A 84 6.77 -3.76 -0.20
C VAL A 84 5.97 -3.99 -1.47
N THR A 85 4.68 -3.62 -1.46
CA THR A 85 3.80 -3.79 -2.62
C THR A 85 4.28 -2.96 -3.82
N MET A 86 4.75 -1.73 -3.60
CA MET A 86 5.35 -0.89 -4.65
C MET A 86 6.60 -1.53 -5.26
N ALA A 87 7.49 -2.08 -4.43
CA ALA A 87 8.71 -2.75 -4.90
C ALA A 87 8.39 -4.01 -5.72
N MET A 88 7.38 -4.78 -5.31
CA MET A 88 6.92 -5.95 -6.07
C MET A 88 6.29 -5.56 -7.41
N GLU A 89 5.44 -4.53 -7.45
CA GLU A 89 4.85 -4.03 -8.69
C GLU A 89 5.94 -3.45 -9.64
N GLU A 90 6.99 -2.82 -9.10
CA GLU A 90 8.15 -2.37 -9.88
C GLU A 90 8.91 -3.55 -10.50
N GLN A 91 9.20 -4.61 -9.73
CA GLN A 91 9.87 -5.81 -10.23
C GLN A 91 9.03 -6.48 -11.33
N ARG A 92 7.71 -6.59 -11.13
CA ARG A 92 6.80 -7.15 -12.11
C ARG A 92 6.75 -6.34 -13.40
N ALA A 93 6.65 -5.01 -13.30
CA ALA A 93 6.65 -4.12 -14.45
C ALA A 93 7.98 -4.17 -15.25
N ASN A 94 9.07 -4.61 -14.60
CA ASN A 94 10.37 -4.85 -15.22
C ASN A 94 10.55 -6.29 -15.74
N GLY A 95 9.51 -7.13 -15.70
CA GLY A 95 9.50 -8.48 -16.27
C GLY A 95 9.84 -9.61 -15.30
N ALA A 96 9.84 -9.36 -13.98
CA ALA A 96 9.91 -10.43 -13.00
C ALA A 96 8.60 -11.23 -12.97
N ASP A 97 8.71 -12.56 -12.91
CA ASP A 97 7.58 -13.48 -12.86
C ASP A 97 6.96 -13.51 -11.44
N ILE A 98 6.27 -12.43 -11.09
CA ILE A 98 5.58 -12.27 -9.81
C ILE A 98 4.10 -12.53 -10.03
N ASP A 99 3.63 -13.65 -9.47
CA ASP A 99 2.23 -14.05 -9.53
C ASP A 99 1.30 -13.05 -8.79
N ASP A 100 0.06 -12.92 -9.30
CA ASP A 100 -1.00 -12.11 -8.68
C ASP A 100 -1.28 -12.58 -7.24
N GLY A 101 -1.29 -13.90 -7.04
CA GLY A 101 -1.51 -14.52 -5.74
C GLY A 101 -0.41 -14.23 -4.74
N ALA A 102 0.84 -14.05 -5.19
CA ALA A 102 1.97 -13.74 -4.30
C ALA A 102 1.86 -12.34 -3.69
N ILE A 103 1.44 -11.34 -4.49
CA ILE A 103 1.24 -9.96 -4.02
C ILE A 103 0.12 -9.93 -2.97
N ASN A 104 -0.98 -10.64 -3.23
CA ASN A 104 -2.11 -10.68 -2.30
C ASN A 104 -1.79 -11.54 -1.06
N GLY A 105 -1.05 -12.64 -1.21
CA GLY A 105 -0.57 -13.45 -0.10
C GLY A 105 0.31 -12.68 0.86
N ILE A 106 1.21 -11.82 0.36
CA ILE A 106 2.03 -10.93 1.21
C ILE A 106 1.17 -9.88 1.91
N LYS A 107 0.20 -9.27 1.21
CA LYS A 107 -0.72 -8.32 1.85
C LYS A 107 -1.48 -9.00 3.00
N VAL A 108 -2.12 -10.15 2.76
CA VAL A 108 -2.89 -10.88 3.76
C VAL A 108 -1.99 -11.36 4.91
N GLY A 109 -0.81 -11.88 4.59
CA GLY A 109 0.17 -12.33 5.58
C GLY A 109 0.71 -11.21 6.46
N LEU A 110 0.81 -9.98 5.94
CA LEU A 110 1.23 -8.80 6.69
C LEU A 110 0.08 -8.11 7.42
N MET A 111 -1.17 -8.25 6.97
CA MET A 111 -2.34 -7.67 7.64
C MET A 111 -2.47 -8.11 9.09
N GLY A 112 -2.39 -9.42 9.35
CA GLY A 112 -2.55 -10.02 10.69
C GLY A 112 -1.56 -9.50 11.74
N PRO A 113 -0.23 -9.69 11.55
CA PRO A 113 0.76 -9.26 12.54
C PRO A 113 0.82 -7.74 12.69
N LEU A 114 0.64 -6.96 11.61
CA LEU A 114 0.68 -5.51 11.70
C LEU A 114 -0.58 -4.92 12.36
N ALA A 115 -1.76 -5.51 12.15
CA ALA A 115 -2.94 -5.13 12.91
C ALA A 115 -2.76 -5.44 14.40
N GLY A 116 -2.31 -6.66 14.73
CA GLY A 116 -2.12 -7.10 16.11
C GLY A 116 -1.05 -6.33 16.89
N VAL A 117 -0.02 -5.78 16.22
CA VAL A 117 1.01 -4.93 16.85
C VAL A 117 0.64 -3.45 16.81
N GLY A 118 -0.01 -2.99 15.74
CA GLY A 118 -0.36 -1.59 15.56
C GLY A 118 -1.41 -1.11 16.56
N ASP A 119 -2.44 -1.92 16.81
CA ASP A 119 -3.54 -1.56 17.71
C ASP A 119 -3.09 -1.34 19.18
N PRO A 120 -2.29 -2.21 19.82
CA PRO A 120 -1.83 -1.95 21.18
C PRO A 120 -0.80 -0.81 21.28
N ILE A 121 0.00 -0.54 20.25
CA ILE A 121 1.01 0.53 20.31
C ILE A 121 0.38 1.91 20.11
N PHE A 122 -0.53 2.06 19.14
CA PHE A 122 -1.09 3.37 18.83
C PHE A 122 -2.41 3.65 19.53
N TRP A 123 -3.26 2.64 19.76
CA TRP A 123 -4.53 2.88 20.45
C TRP A 123 -4.46 2.66 21.95
N GLU A 124 -3.77 1.63 22.43
CA GLU A 124 -3.66 1.43 23.88
C GLU A 124 -2.58 2.34 24.48
N LEU A 125 -1.33 2.25 24.01
CA LEU A 125 -0.21 2.95 24.65
C LEU A 125 -0.26 4.48 24.45
N PHE A 126 -0.49 4.96 23.22
CA PHE A 126 -0.50 6.40 22.94
C PHE A 126 -1.76 7.10 23.49
N ALA A 127 -2.94 6.47 23.40
CA ALA A 127 -4.14 7.04 24.00
C ALA A 127 -4.10 6.99 25.54
N LEU A 128 -3.51 5.94 26.14
CA LEU A 128 -3.27 5.89 27.58
C LEU A 128 -2.33 7.02 28.03
N TYR A 129 -1.24 7.26 27.29
CA TYR A 129 -0.32 8.35 27.60
C TYR A 129 -1.01 9.72 27.54
N LEU A 130 -1.80 9.97 26.48
CA LEU A 130 -2.60 11.20 26.37
C LEU A 130 -3.61 11.32 27.51
N ARG A 131 -4.26 10.22 27.91
CA ARG A 131 -5.24 10.22 29.01
C ARG A 131 -4.61 10.47 30.38
N LEU A 132 -3.36 10.06 30.60
CA LEU A 132 -2.59 10.38 31.80
C LEU A 132 -2.03 11.82 31.79
N SER A 133 -1.90 12.42 30.60
CA SER A 133 -1.34 13.77 30.41
C SER A 133 -2.38 14.89 30.51
N VAL A 134 -3.67 14.56 30.37
CA VAL A 134 -4.75 15.52 30.61
C VAL A 134 -4.98 15.60 32.12
N PRO A 135 -4.69 16.73 32.79
CA PRO A 135 -5.04 16.89 34.18
C PRO A 135 -6.56 16.70 34.30
N VAL A 136 -6.98 15.81 35.18
CA VAL A 136 -8.38 15.66 35.55
C VAL A 136 -8.84 17.01 36.07
N SER A 137 -9.49 17.80 35.22
CA SER A 137 -10.20 19.00 35.67
C SER A 137 -11.35 18.50 36.51
N GLN A 138 -11.22 18.65 37.83
CA GLN A 138 -12.34 18.57 38.76
C GLN A 138 -13.36 19.66 38.46
#